data_AF-A0A2H6MW39-F1
#
_entry.id   AF-A0A2H6MW39-F1
#
_cell.length_a   1.000
_cell.length_b   1.000
_cell.length_c   1.000
_cell.angle_alpha   90.00
_cell.angle_beta   90.00
_cell.angle_gamma   90.00
#
_symmetry.space_group_name_H-M   'P 1'
#
loop_
_entity.id
_entity.type
_entity.pdbx_description
1 polymer ?
#
loop_
_entity_poly.entity_id
_entity_poly.type
_entity_poly.pdbx_seq_one_letter_code
_entity_poly.pdbx_strand_id
1 'polypeptide(L)'
;FMTLDPVVQEPLTQKQNPQVLQLMSKKKSLAGAAQILLKGAERLSKSVAENQENKRQRDFNSELLRLRQHWKLRKVGDKILGDLSYKSAGSPFPHHGTFEVIKNTDIDLDKKIPDDYCPLAVQIPSDLEGSAYIKVSIQKQAPDIGDLGIVNLFKKPILKSKPGALHWQTKLENAQNVLLCREIFAQLSREAVQIKSQVPHVVVKNQII
;
A
#
# COMPACT_ATOMS: atom_id res chain seq x y z
N PHE A 1 -86.75 34.57 10.70
CA PHE A 1 -85.45 34.95 11.31
C PHE A 1 -84.98 33.79 12.16
N MET A 2 -83.78 33.26 11.90
CA MET A 2 -83.15 32.27 12.78
C MET A 2 -82.28 33.04 13.78
N THR A 3 -82.73 33.09 15.03
CA THR A 3 -81.93 33.57 16.16
C THR A 3 -81.13 32.39 16.70
N LEU A 4 -79.80 32.51 16.66
CA LEU A 4 -78.91 31.55 17.29
C LEU A 4 -78.96 31.77 18.80
N ASP A 5 -79.46 30.80 19.55
CA ASP A 5 -79.31 30.79 21.00
C ASP A 5 -77.83 30.66 21.37
N PRO A 6 -77.39 31.27 22.49
CA PRO A 6 -76.01 31.17 22.94
C PRO A 6 -75.67 29.70 23.18
N VAL A 7 -74.62 29.22 22.51
CA VAL A 7 -74.10 27.87 22.67
C VAL A 7 -73.66 27.70 24.12
N VAL A 8 -74.44 26.94 24.89
CA VAL A 8 -73.98 26.37 26.15
C VAL A 8 -72.85 25.42 25.80
N GLN A 9 -71.63 25.75 26.22
CA GLN A 9 -70.52 24.81 26.17
C GLN A 9 -70.86 23.66 27.12
N GLU A 10 -71.36 22.56 26.56
CA GLU A 10 -71.54 21.32 27.27
C GLU A 10 -70.18 20.95 27.91
N PRO A 11 -70.09 20.77 29.24
CA PRO A 11 -68.83 20.44 29.88
C PRO A 11 -68.37 19.09 29.31
N LEU A 12 -67.29 19.13 28.52
CA LEU A 12 -66.72 17.96 27.88
C LEU A 12 -66.52 16.88 28.94
N THR A 13 -67.35 15.84 28.87
CA THR A 13 -67.17 14.65 29.71
C THR A 13 -65.73 14.16 29.52
N GLN A 14 -65.05 13.86 30.63
CA GLN A 14 -63.62 13.50 30.72
C GLN A 14 -63.16 12.37 29.77
N LYS A 15 -64.07 11.70 29.04
CA LYS A 15 -63.76 10.62 28.12
C LYS A 15 -63.25 11.07 26.75
N GLN A 16 -63.42 12.32 26.33
CA GLN A 16 -62.85 12.82 25.06
C GLN A 16 -62.48 14.30 25.18
N ASN A 17 -61.37 14.59 25.86
CA ASN A 17 -60.78 15.92 25.79
C ASN A 17 -60.05 16.06 24.43
N PRO A 18 -60.54 16.88 23.47
CA PRO A 18 -59.98 16.97 22.12
C PRO A 18 -58.50 17.39 22.13
N GLN A 19 -58.06 18.10 23.17
CA GLN A 19 -56.66 18.46 23.40
C GLN A 19 -55.76 17.23 23.63
N VAL A 20 -56.26 16.20 24.33
CA VAL A 20 -55.50 14.95 24.58
C VAL A 20 -55.35 14.14 23.30
N LEU A 21 -56.39 14.08 22.47
CA LEU A 21 -56.34 13.41 21.16
C LEU A 21 -55.34 14.12 20.23
N GLN A 22 -55.34 15.45 20.20
CA GLN A 22 -54.38 16.25 19.45
C GLN A 22 -52.94 16.03 19.94
N LEU A 23 -52.72 15.95 21.26
CA LEU A 23 -51.40 15.67 21.84
C LEU A 23 -50.91 14.27 21.43
N MET A 24 -51.76 13.26 21.52
CA MET A 24 -51.44 11.88 21.11
C MET A 24 -51.11 11.80 19.61
N SER A 25 -51.85 12.53 18.78
CA SER A 25 -51.56 12.64 17.34
C SER A 25 -50.19 13.28 17.10
N LYS A 26 -49.91 14.43 17.74
CA LYS A 26 -48.59 15.09 17.64
C LYS A 26 -47.45 14.19 18.11
N LYS A 27 -47.63 13.45 19.21
CA LYS A 27 -46.65 12.49 19.73
C LYS A 27 -46.37 11.37 18.72
N LYS A 28 -47.42 10.79 18.12
CA LYS A 28 -47.27 9.75 17.09
C LYS A 28 -46.58 10.28 15.83
N SER A 29 -46.97 11.45 15.35
CA SER A 29 -46.35 12.08 14.18
C SER A 29 -44.88 12.44 14.44
N LEU A 30 -44.54 12.95 15.63
CA LEU A 30 -43.17 13.23 16.02
C LEU A 30 -42.33 11.96 16.12
N ALA A 31 -42.86 10.90 16.74
CA ALA A 31 -42.19 9.61 16.80
C ALA A 31 -41.96 9.03 15.39
N GLY A 32 -42.94 9.14 14.49
CA GLY A 32 -42.80 8.76 13.10
C GLY A 32 -41.72 9.55 12.37
N ALA A 33 -41.69 10.87 12.54
CA ALA A 33 -40.66 11.74 11.97
C ALA A 33 -39.26 11.37 12.50
N ALA A 34 -39.12 11.14 13.82
CA ALA A 34 -37.86 10.72 14.43
C ALA A 34 -37.36 9.38 13.85
N GLN A 35 -38.25 8.40 13.66
CA GLN A 35 -37.91 7.11 13.04
C GLN A 35 -37.45 7.26 11.59
N ILE A 36 -38.09 8.14 10.82
CA ILE A 36 -37.68 8.45 9.43
C ILE A 36 -36.28 9.07 9.41
N LEU A 37 -36.02 10.04 10.29
CA LEU A 37 -34.71 10.69 10.38
C LEU A 37 -33.61 9.70 10.79
N LEU A 38 -33.87 8.82 11.77
CA LEU A 38 -32.93 7.78 12.19
C LEU A 38 -32.61 6.81 11.04
N LYS A 39 -33.64 6.29 10.36
CA LYS A 39 -33.44 5.41 9.18
C LYS A 39 -32.72 6.14 8.05
N GLY A 40 -33.00 7.43 7.86
CA GLY A 40 -32.31 8.29 6.90
C GLY A 40 -30.83 8.43 7.23
N ALA A 41 -30.50 8.68 8.51
CA ALA A 41 -29.14 8.80 9.01
C ALA A 41 -28.35 7.49 8.81
N GLU A 42 -28.93 6.34 9.15
CA GLU A 42 -28.28 5.02 8.93
C GLU A 42 -27.96 4.76 7.45
N ARG A 43 -28.89 5.09 6.55
CA ARG A 43 -28.68 4.93 5.10
C ARG A 43 -27.59 5.88 4.59
N LEU A 44 -27.57 7.11 5.10
CA LEU A 44 -26.56 8.10 4.74
C LEU A 44 -25.17 7.66 5.21
N SER A 45 -25.03 7.14 6.43
CA SER A 45 -23.77 6.59 6.93
C SER A 45 -23.25 5.44 6.06
N LYS A 46 -24.13 4.52 5.63
CA LYS A 46 -23.76 3.43 4.71
C LYS A 46 -23.30 3.96 3.35
N SER A 47 -24.06 4.89 2.78
CA SER A 47 -23.73 5.49 1.48
C SER A 47 -22.40 6.24 1.50
N VAL A 48 -22.09 6.95 2.59
CA VAL A 48 -20.79 7.62 2.76
C VAL A 48 -19.65 6.59 2.83
N ALA A 49 -19.82 5.53 3.62
CA ALA A 49 -18.81 4.47 3.74
C ALA A 49 -18.55 3.76 2.39
N GLU A 50 -19.61 3.42 1.65
CA GLU A 50 -19.49 2.80 0.31
C GLU A 50 -18.80 3.74 -0.68
N ASN A 51 -19.12 5.03 -0.67
CA ASN A 51 -18.49 6.01 -1.56
C ASN A 51 -17.01 6.20 -1.23
N GLN A 52 -16.64 6.20 0.04
CA GLN A 52 -15.24 6.24 0.47
C GLN A 52 -14.48 4.99 0.02
N GLU A 53 -15.04 3.78 0.19
CA GLU A 53 -14.39 2.55 -0.28
C GLU A 53 -14.24 2.54 -1.81
N ASN A 54 -15.25 3.01 -2.54
CA ASN A 54 -15.18 3.16 -4.00
C ASN A 54 -14.05 4.10 -4.42
N LYS A 55 -13.85 5.21 -3.69
CA LYS A 55 -12.73 6.13 -3.94
C LYS A 55 -11.38 5.45 -3.68
N ARG A 56 -11.22 4.78 -2.54
CA ARG A 56 -9.99 4.02 -2.21
C ARG A 56 -9.69 2.96 -3.26
N GLN A 57 -10.70 2.25 -3.75
CA GLN A 57 -10.56 1.25 -4.79
C GLN A 57 -10.10 1.86 -6.12
N ARG A 58 -10.64 3.03 -6.51
CA ARG A 58 -10.18 3.75 -7.72
C ARG A 58 -8.73 4.18 -7.60
N ASP A 59 -8.35 4.77 -6.47
CA ASP A 59 -6.98 5.25 -6.23
C ASP A 59 -5.98 4.08 -6.25
N PHE A 60 -6.34 2.96 -5.59
CA PHE A 60 -5.56 1.73 -5.64
C PHE A 60 -5.42 1.20 -7.08
N ASN A 61 -6.51 1.16 -7.84
CA ASN A 61 -6.48 0.68 -9.23
C ASN A 61 -5.62 1.58 -10.13
N SER A 62 -5.65 2.90 -9.93
CA SER A 62 -4.78 3.81 -10.67
C SER A 62 -3.31 3.56 -10.36
N GLU A 63 -2.95 3.36 -9.09
CA GLU A 63 -1.57 3.03 -8.73
C GLU A 63 -1.13 1.67 -9.25
N LEU A 64 -2.01 0.68 -9.15
CA LEU A 64 -1.74 -0.66 -9.64
C LEU A 64 -1.46 -0.63 -11.16
N LEU A 65 -2.18 0.21 -11.90
CA LEU A 65 -1.92 0.43 -13.32
C LEU A 65 -0.54 1.06 -13.57
N ARG A 66 -0.13 2.05 -12.76
CA ARG A 66 1.23 2.63 -12.83
C ARG A 66 2.31 1.59 -12.53
N LEU A 67 2.07 0.73 -11.55
CA LEU A 67 3.00 -0.34 -11.19
C LEU A 67 3.14 -1.36 -12.33
N ARG A 68 2.02 -1.74 -12.96
CA ARG A 68 1.98 -2.67 -14.10
C ARG A 68 2.74 -2.16 -15.35
N GLN A 69 2.90 -0.85 -15.50
CA GLN A 69 3.69 -0.28 -16.61
C GLN A 69 5.17 -0.64 -16.52
N HIS A 70 5.68 -0.86 -15.31
CA HIS A 70 7.12 -1.07 -15.05
C HIS A 70 7.42 -2.51 -14.61
N TRP A 71 6.46 -3.18 -13.98
CA TRP A 71 6.65 -4.49 -13.35
C TRP A 71 5.64 -5.51 -13.87
N LYS A 72 6.12 -6.74 -14.11
CA LYS A 72 5.23 -7.87 -14.42
C LYS A 72 4.47 -8.28 -13.17
N LEU A 73 3.14 -8.28 -13.29
CA LEU A 73 2.21 -8.65 -12.22
C LEU A 73 1.35 -9.84 -12.64
N ARG A 74 0.97 -10.66 -11.66
CA ARG A 74 -0.02 -11.73 -11.81
C ARG A 74 -0.94 -11.76 -10.58
N LYS A 75 -2.21 -12.10 -10.80
CA LYS A 75 -3.13 -12.44 -9.72
C LYS A 75 -2.96 -13.92 -9.34
N VAL A 76 -2.78 -14.22 -8.06
CA VAL A 76 -2.70 -15.57 -7.51
C VAL A 76 -3.64 -15.68 -6.33
N GLY A 77 -4.79 -16.34 -6.52
CA GLY A 77 -5.85 -16.38 -5.52
C GLY A 77 -6.37 -14.97 -5.23
N ASP A 78 -6.22 -14.54 -3.98
CA ASP A 78 -6.59 -13.20 -3.50
C ASP A 78 -5.42 -12.21 -3.51
N LYS A 79 -4.22 -12.66 -3.90
CA LYS A 79 -3.00 -11.85 -3.88
C LYS A 79 -2.63 -11.36 -5.27
N ILE A 80 -1.94 -10.23 -5.32
CA ILE A 80 -1.27 -9.73 -6.53
C ILE A 80 0.23 -9.86 -6.30
N LEU A 81 0.88 -10.67 -7.12
CA LEU A 81 2.32 -10.92 -7.04
C LEU A 81 3.03 -10.29 -8.23
N GLY A 82 4.20 -9.71 -7.97
CA GLY A 82 5.12 -9.26 -8.99
C GLY A 82 6.44 -10.02 -8.95
N ASP A 83 7.23 -9.88 -10.01
CA ASP A 83 8.48 -10.62 -10.20
C ASP A 83 9.65 -9.63 -10.41
N LEU A 84 10.66 -9.69 -9.53
CA LEU A 84 11.90 -8.91 -9.62
C LEU A 84 13.00 -9.65 -10.40
N SER A 85 12.80 -10.95 -10.68
CA SER A 85 13.82 -11.79 -11.29
C SER A 85 14.08 -11.45 -12.75
N TYR A 86 15.31 -11.70 -13.19
CA TYR A 86 15.71 -11.55 -14.58
C TYR A 86 15.40 -12.79 -15.42
N LYS A 87 14.44 -13.63 -14.99
CA LYS A 87 14.08 -14.86 -15.72
C LYS A 87 13.62 -14.59 -17.14
N SER A 88 12.93 -13.47 -17.39
CA SER A 88 12.55 -13.07 -18.75
C SER A 88 13.72 -12.61 -19.63
N ALA A 89 14.87 -12.32 -19.03
CA ALA A 89 16.13 -12.07 -19.73
C ALA A 89 17.05 -13.30 -19.75
N GLY A 90 16.54 -14.48 -19.37
CA GLY A 90 17.28 -15.75 -19.42
C GLY A 90 18.12 -16.07 -18.17
N SER A 91 17.97 -15.32 -17.07
CA SER A 91 18.70 -15.63 -15.82
C SER A 91 18.35 -17.03 -15.30
N PRO A 92 19.35 -17.91 -15.07
CA PRO A 92 19.16 -19.21 -14.45
C PRO A 92 19.17 -19.14 -12.91
N PHE A 93 19.22 -17.94 -12.32
CA PHE A 93 19.36 -17.81 -10.87
C PHE A 93 18.13 -18.40 -10.15
N PRO A 94 18.32 -19.28 -9.15
CA PRO A 94 17.24 -20.03 -8.52
C PRO A 94 16.33 -19.14 -7.66
N HIS A 95 16.77 -17.94 -7.30
CA HIS A 95 15.97 -17.05 -6.48
C HIS A 95 14.81 -16.42 -7.27
N HIS A 96 13.58 -16.61 -6.80
CA HIS A 96 12.36 -16.24 -7.54
C HIS A 96 12.00 -14.75 -7.46
N GLY A 97 12.56 -13.99 -6.51
CA GLY A 97 12.44 -12.53 -6.47
C GLY A 97 10.99 -12.01 -6.44
N THR A 98 10.06 -12.78 -5.90
CA THR A 98 8.64 -12.44 -5.92
C THR A 98 8.32 -11.40 -4.84
N PHE A 99 7.53 -10.38 -5.17
CA PHE A 99 7.00 -9.41 -4.22
C PHE A 99 5.47 -9.41 -4.24
N GLU A 100 4.84 -8.96 -3.15
CA GLU A 100 3.39 -8.87 -3.02
C GLU A 100 2.94 -7.41 -3.05
N VAL A 101 1.84 -7.14 -3.75
CA VAL A 101 1.17 -5.82 -3.75
C VAL A 101 0.02 -5.85 -2.75
N ILE A 102 0.02 -4.91 -1.82
CA ILE A 102 -0.94 -4.79 -0.73
C ILE A 102 -1.73 -3.50 -0.91
N LYS A 103 -3.05 -3.57 -0.72
CA LYS A 103 -3.92 -2.40 -0.68
C LYS A 103 -3.77 -1.71 0.67
N ASN A 104 -3.49 -0.42 0.67
CA ASN A 104 -3.40 0.35 1.89
C ASN A 104 -4.82 0.79 2.32
N THR A 105 -5.33 0.23 3.42
CA THR A 105 -6.70 0.47 3.91
C THR A 105 -6.76 1.42 5.11
N ASP A 106 -5.61 1.86 5.63
CA ASP A 106 -5.55 2.44 6.98
C ASP A 106 -5.78 3.96 7.02
N ILE A 107 -5.98 4.60 5.86
CA ILE A 107 -6.19 6.04 5.80
C ILE A 107 -7.66 6.42 5.87
N ASP A 108 -7.96 7.26 6.87
CA ASP A 108 -9.22 7.98 6.98
C ASP A 108 -9.24 9.15 5.98
N LEU A 109 -10.08 9.03 4.95
CA LEU A 109 -10.19 10.01 3.87
C LEU A 109 -10.83 11.33 4.33
N ASP A 110 -11.46 11.37 5.51
CA ASP A 110 -12.08 12.57 6.06
C ASP A 110 -11.06 13.45 6.81
N LYS A 111 -9.87 12.91 7.09
CA LYS A 111 -8.73 13.65 7.64
C LYS A 111 -7.83 14.17 6.51
N LYS A 112 -7.00 15.16 6.83
CA LYS A 112 -5.98 15.66 5.91
C LYS A 112 -5.11 14.47 5.46
N ILE A 113 -5.24 14.08 4.19
CA ILE A 113 -4.47 13.00 3.59
C ILE A 113 -2.99 13.41 3.68
N PRO A 114 -2.11 12.56 4.24
CA PRO A 114 -0.68 12.84 4.25
C PRO A 114 -0.17 13.06 2.82
N ASP A 115 0.73 14.04 2.63
CA ASP A 115 1.30 14.33 1.30
C ASP A 115 2.06 13.13 0.71
N ASP A 116 2.52 12.21 1.57
CA ASP A 116 3.24 10.98 1.19
C ASP A 116 2.32 9.74 1.11
N TYR A 117 0.99 9.92 1.09
CA TYR A 117 0.08 8.78 0.99
C TYR A 117 0.23 8.04 -0.35
N CYS A 118 0.41 6.72 -0.25
CA CYS A 118 0.28 5.80 -1.38
C CYS A 118 -0.82 4.77 -1.08
N PRO A 119 -1.83 4.61 -1.97
CA PRO A 119 -2.92 3.66 -1.78
C PRO A 119 -2.49 2.20 -2.01
N LEU A 120 -1.27 1.96 -2.50
CA LEU A 120 -0.65 0.64 -2.55
C LEU A 120 0.66 0.60 -1.76
N ALA A 121 0.97 -0.56 -1.22
CA ALA A 121 2.26 -0.89 -0.64
C ALA A 121 2.82 -2.14 -1.33
N VAL A 122 4.14 -2.32 -1.28
CA VAL A 122 4.81 -3.52 -1.76
C VAL A 122 5.56 -4.21 -0.63
N GLN A 123 5.28 -5.49 -0.46
CA GLN A 123 5.97 -6.36 0.49
C GLN A 123 7.02 -7.17 -0.27
N ILE A 124 8.26 -7.01 0.15
CA ILE A 124 9.44 -7.63 -0.46
C ILE A 124 9.97 -8.68 0.53
N PRO A 125 10.51 -9.81 0.06
CA PRO A 125 11.22 -10.75 0.92
C PRO A 125 12.34 -10.05 1.71
N SER A 126 12.47 -10.37 3.00
CA SER A 126 13.43 -9.72 3.90
C SER A 126 14.88 -9.84 3.45
N ASP A 127 15.21 -10.89 2.71
CA ASP A 127 16.54 -11.10 2.17
C ASP A 127 16.84 -10.21 0.95
N LEU A 128 15.83 -9.61 0.32
CA LEU A 128 16.01 -8.62 -0.75
C LEU A 128 15.85 -7.18 -0.27
N GLU A 129 15.68 -6.96 1.04
CA GLU A 129 15.60 -5.61 1.61
C GLU A 129 16.98 -4.92 1.65
N GLY A 130 16.95 -3.59 1.58
CA GLY A 130 18.16 -2.77 1.65
C GLY A 130 18.76 -2.44 0.29
N SER A 131 20.08 -2.27 0.25
CA SER A 131 20.84 -2.01 -0.98
C SER A 131 22.09 -2.88 -1.04
N ALA A 132 22.48 -3.27 -2.25
CA ALA A 132 23.70 -4.01 -2.52
C ALA A 132 24.48 -3.35 -3.65
N TYR A 133 25.78 -3.62 -3.70
CA TYR A 133 26.67 -3.23 -4.78
C TYR A 133 27.88 -4.17 -4.76
N ILE A 134 28.62 -4.25 -5.87
CA ILE A 134 29.84 -5.06 -5.95
C ILE A 134 31.04 -4.12 -5.84
N LYS A 135 31.85 -4.30 -4.79
CA LYS A 135 33.10 -3.55 -4.61
C LYS A 135 34.26 -4.37 -5.16
N VAL A 136 34.99 -3.79 -6.11
CA VAL A 136 36.26 -4.32 -6.61
C VAL A 136 37.37 -3.44 -6.08
N SER A 137 38.37 -4.02 -5.44
CA SER A 137 39.54 -3.29 -4.92
C SER A 137 40.82 -4.04 -5.24
N ILE A 138 41.85 -3.29 -5.64
CA ILE A 138 43.19 -3.84 -5.89
C ILE A 138 44.04 -3.58 -4.64
N GLN A 139 44.40 -4.67 -3.94
CA GLN A 139 45.24 -4.62 -2.74
C GLN A 139 46.64 -5.12 -3.07
N LYS A 140 47.67 -4.41 -2.59
CA LYS A 140 49.05 -4.91 -2.57
C LYS A 140 49.27 -5.74 -1.30
N GLN A 141 50.16 -6.73 -1.36
CA GLN A 141 50.55 -7.53 -0.20
C GLN A 141 51.34 -6.73 0.86
N ALA A 142 51.88 -5.56 0.49
CA ALA A 142 52.68 -4.70 1.36
C ALA A 142 51.81 -3.56 1.94
N PRO A 143 51.74 -3.40 3.28
CA PRO A 143 50.84 -2.46 3.97
C PRO A 143 51.19 -0.97 3.82
N ASP A 144 52.32 -0.66 3.19
CA ASP A 144 53.00 0.64 3.14
C ASP A 144 52.65 1.47 1.89
N ILE A 145 51.85 0.94 0.96
CA ILE A 145 51.37 1.65 -0.23
C ILE A 145 49.85 1.52 -0.27
N GLY A 146 49.14 2.65 -0.25
CA GLY A 146 47.66 2.69 -0.22
C GLY A 146 46.97 1.95 -1.37
N ASP A 147 45.66 1.73 -1.23
CA ASP A 147 44.82 1.02 -2.22
C ASP A 147 45.05 1.54 -3.65
N LEU A 148 45.38 0.63 -4.57
CA LEU A 148 45.72 0.97 -5.96
C LEU A 148 44.50 1.35 -6.80
N GLY A 149 43.30 1.04 -6.33
CA GLY A 149 42.04 1.43 -6.96
C GLY A 149 40.84 0.72 -6.34
N ILE A 150 39.73 1.45 -6.18
CA ILE A 150 38.44 0.93 -5.72
C ILE A 150 37.36 1.34 -6.72
N VAL A 151 36.58 0.36 -7.18
CA VAL A 151 35.43 0.57 -8.05
C VAL A 151 34.19 -0.04 -7.41
N ASN A 152 33.09 0.73 -7.35
CA ASN A 152 31.80 0.27 -6.85
C ASN A 152 30.83 0.09 -8.03
N LEU A 153 30.62 -1.15 -8.44
CA LEU A 153 29.68 -1.51 -9.50
C LEU A 153 28.25 -1.58 -8.95
N PHE A 154 27.28 -1.11 -9.74
CA PHE A 154 25.84 -1.15 -9.41
C PHE A 154 25.44 -0.39 -8.15
N LYS A 155 26.32 0.49 -7.64
CA LYS A 155 25.99 1.37 -6.52
C LYS A 155 25.07 2.48 -7.02
N LYS A 156 23.79 2.42 -6.65
CA LYS A 156 22.86 3.53 -6.88
C LYS A 156 23.17 4.68 -5.91
N PRO A 157 23.31 5.93 -6.39
CA PRO A 157 23.39 7.09 -5.51
C PRO A 157 22.07 7.21 -4.73
N ILE A 158 22.16 7.51 -3.43
CA ILE A 158 20.98 7.77 -2.61
C ILE A 158 20.41 9.12 -3.07
N LEU A 159 19.48 9.09 -4.00
CA LEU A 159 18.68 10.25 -4.36
C LEU A 159 17.70 10.49 -3.21
N LYS A 160 17.80 11.67 -2.58
CA LYS A 160 16.75 12.14 -1.68
C LYS A 160 15.43 12.10 -2.46
N SER A 161 14.48 11.27 -2.03
CA SER A 161 13.20 11.11 -2.72
C SER A 161 12.55 12.49 -2.81
N LYS A 162 12.21 12.93 -4.03
CA LYS A 162 11.34 14.10 -4.20
C LYS A 162 10.00 13.79 -3.48
N PRO A 163 9.37 14.77 -2.82
CA PRO A 163 8.01 14.62 -2.31
C PRO A 163 7.10 14.15 -3.47
N GLY A 164 6.40 13.03 -3.28
CA GLY A 164 5.58 12.40 -4.33
C GLY A 164 6.30 11.43 -5.29
N ALA A 165 7.60 11.15 -5.08
CA ALA A 165 8.27 10.07 -5.80
C ALA A 165 7.66 8.71 -5.41
N LEU A 166 7.42 7.85 -6.40
CA LEU A 166 6.83 6.52 -6.24
C LEU A 166 7.67 5.68 -5.26
N HIS A 167 7.32 5.70 -3.98
CA HIS A 167 8.07 5.02 -2.91
C HIS A 167 8.28 3.53 -3.24
N TRP A 168 7.25 2.88 -3.79
CA TRP A 168 7.33 1.49 -4.21
C TRP A 168 8.31 1.27 -5.37
N GLN A 169 8.48 2.23 -6.29
CA GLN A 169 9.38 2.10 -7.44
C GLN A 169 10.83 1.98 -6.96
N THR A 170 11.28 2.93 -6.14
CA THR A 170 12.63 2.90 -5.55
C THR A 170 12.85 1.65 -4.72
N LYS A 171 11.83 1.22 -3.96
CA LYS A 171 11.91 0.02 -3.12
C LYS A 171 12.11 -1.25 -3.97
N LEU A 172 11.32 -1.42 -5.03
CA LEU A 172 11.44 -2.56 -5.95
C LEU A 172 12.75 -2.52 -6.74
N GLU A 173 13.16 -1.35 -7.20
CA GLU A 173 14.44 -1.18 -7.90
C GLU A 173 15.65 -1.55 -7.05
N ASN A 174 15.63 -1.20 -5.76
CA ASN A 174 16.69 -1.58 -4.83
C ASN A 174 16.70 -3.09 -4.58
N ALA A 175 15.52 -3.69 -4.38
CA ALA A 175 15.40 -5.13 -4.18
C ALA A 175 15.85 -5.94 -5.41
N GLN A 176 15.51 -5.46 -6.61
CA GLN A 176 15.99 -6.04 -7.86
C GLN A 176 17.51 -5.91 -7.98
N ASN A 177 18.10 -4.79 -7.56
CA ASN A 177 19.56 -4.62 -7.54
C ASN A 177 20.26 -5.56 -6.53
N VAL A 178 19.64 -5.82 -5.38
CA VAL A 178 20.12 -6.84 -4.43
C VAL A 178 20.14 -8.22 -5.08
N LEU A 179 19.07 -8.58 -5.79
CA LEU A 179 18.97 -9.83 -6.51
C LEU A 179 20.06 -9.96 -7.60
N LEU A 180 20.27 -8.89 -8.38
CA LEU A 180 21.32 -8.82 -9.41
C LEU A 180 22.71 -9.02 -8.81
N CYS A 181 23.04 -8.30 -7.74
CA CYS A 181 24.35 -8.39 -7.10
C CYS A 181 24.61 -9.80 -6.56
N ARG A 182 23.58 -10.45 -5.99
CA ARG A 182 23.66 -11.85 -5.52
C ARG A 182 23.90 -12.82 -6.66
N GLU A 183 23.22 -12.65 -7.79
CA GLU A 183 23.41 -13.50 -8.96
C GLU A 183 24.83 -13.38 -9.52
N ILE A 184 25.29 -12.14 -9.77
CA ILE A 184 26.64 -11.88 -10.29
C ILE A 184 27.69 -12.42 -9.31
N PHE A 185 27.55 -12.14 -8.01
CA PHE A 185 28.49 -12.64 -7.01
C PHE A 185 28.52 -14.17 -6.95
N ALA A 186 27.38 -14.83 -7.08
CA ALA A 186 27.30 -16.29 -7.12
C ALA A 186 27.97 -16.88 -8.37
N GLN A 187 27.86 -16.21 -9.53
CA GLN A 187 28.56 -16.60 -10.75
C GLN A 187 30.08 -16.43 -10.58
N LEU A 188 30.53 -15.25 -10.15
CA LEU A 188 31.95 -14.97 -9.89
C LEU A 188 32.56 -15.94 -8.88
N SER A 189 31.82 -16.28 -7.82
CA SER A 189 32.27 -17.25 -6.82
C SER A 189 32.48 -18.65 -7.41
N ARG A 190 31.59 -19.10 -8.29
CA ARG A 190 31.75 -20.41 -8.96
C ARG A 190 32.92 -20.39 -9.93
N GLU A 191 33.08 -19.32 -10.69
CA GLU A 191 34.19 -19.17 -11.63
C GLU A 191 35.55 -19.11 -10.91
N ALA A 192 35.65 -18.34 -9.82
CA ALA A 192 36.88 -18.20 -9.04
C ALA A 192 37.42 -19.56 -8.55
N VAL A 193 36.52 -20.47 -8.13
CA VAL A 193 36.88 -21.82 -7.67
C VAL A 193 37.28 -22.75 -8.83
N GLN A 194 36.74 -22.53 -10.03
CA GLN A 194 37.03 -23.36 -11.21
C GLN A 194 38.30 -22.95 -11.97
N ILE A 195 38.70 -21.69 -11.89
CA ILE A 195 39.89 -21.18 -12.57
C ILE A 195 41.16 -21.72 -11.90
N LYS A 196 42.02 -22.38 -12.70
CA LYS A 196 43.35 -22.80 -12.27
C LYS A 196 44.31 -21.61 -12.35
N SER A 197 44.79 -21.16 -11.21
CA SER A 197 45.79 -20.09 -11.08
C SER A 197 46.96 -20.59 -10.23
N GLN A 198 48.13 -19.98 -10.40
CA GLN A 198 49.31 -20.25 -9.57
C GLN A 198 49.06 -19.92 -8.09
N VAL A 199 48.24 -18.90 -7.83
CA VAL A 199 47.72 -18.56 -6.51
C VAL A 199 46.23 -18.90 -6.49
N PRO A 200 45.77 -19.80 -5.60
CA PRO A 200 44.36 -20.16 -5.52
C PRO A 200 43.49 -18.96 -5.13
N HIS A 201 42.37 -18.78 -5.82
CA HIS A 201 41.35 -17.82 -5.39
C HIS A 201 40.63 -18.35 -4.15
N VAL A 202 40.32 -17.46 -3.20
CA VAL A 202 39.62 -17.80 -1.97
C VAL A 202 38.27 -17.11 -1.94
N VAL A 203 37.19 -17.90 -1.83
CA VAL A 203 35.83 -17.38 -1.67
C VAL A 203 35.41 -17.55 -0.21
N VAL A 204 35.25 -16.43 0.50
CA VAL A 204 34.79 -16.42 1.90
C VAL A 204 33.58 -15.50 2.04
N LYS A 205 32.41 -16.10 2.30
CA LYS A 205 31.14 -15.38 2.48
C LYS A 205 30.82 -14.43 1.31
N ASN A 206 31.06 -13.14 1.50
CA ASN A 206 30.77 -12.06 0.53
C ASN A 206 32.05 -11.45 -0.06
N GLN A 207 33.16 -12.18 -0.04
CA GLN A 207 34.44 -11.76 -0.57
C GLN A 207 35.08 -12.86 -1.42
N ILE A 208 35.69 -12.44 -2.53
CA ILE A 208 36.56 -13.24 -3.38
C ILE A 208 37.93 -12.56 -3.35
N ILE A 209 38.98 -13.33 -3.07
CA ILE A 209 40.38 -12.88 -3.00
C ILE A 209 41.20 -13.67 -4.00
#